data_AF-A0A965G3E0-F1
#
_entry.id   AF-A0A965G3E0-F1
#
_cell.length_a   1.000
_cell.length_b   1.000
_cell.length_c   1.000
_cell.angle_alpha   90.00
_cell.angle_beta   90.00
_cell.angle_gamma   90.00
#
_symmetry.space_group_name_H-M   'P 1'
#
loop_
_entity.id
_entity.type
_entity.pdbx_description
1 polymer ?
#
loop_
_entity_poly.entity_id
_entity_poly.type
_entity_poly.pdbx_seq_one_letter_code
_entity_poly.pdbx_strand_id
1 'polypeptide(L)'
;NRDERLKRRMEADEFRRVFQPISTLIGIVGLLIFVWAIIGKVEGQGSGSGKELFGAGITLMSFPILVLLFRLSRGHFRKDLHR
;
A
#
# COMPACT_ATOMS: atom_id res chain seq x y z
N ASN A 1 23.89 5.67 -21.61
CA ASN A 1 22.49 6.15 -21.81
C ASN A 1 21.47 5.05 -22.18
N ARG A 2 21.85 3.99 -22.91
CA ARG A 2 20.93 2.86 -23.21
C ARG A 2 20.74 1.91 -22.02
N ASP A 3 21.82 1.65 -21.28
CA ASP A 3 21.80 0.77 -20.10
C ASP A 3 21.02 1.36 -18.92
N GLU A 4 21.07 2.67 -18.70
CA GLU A 4 20.25 3.34 -17.68
C GLU A 4 18.76 3.27 -17.99
N ARG A 5 18.36 3.33 -19.26
CA ARG A 5 16.96 3.15 -19.67
C ARG A 5 16.48 1.72 -19.47
N LEU A 6 17.34 0.72 -19.74
CA LEU A 6 17.04 -0.69 -19.47
C LEU A 6 16.93 -0.97 -17.97
N LYS A 7 17.84 -0.42 -17.17
CA LYS A 7 17.85 -0.56 -15.71
C LYS A 7 16.59 0.01 -15.06
N ARG A 8 16.14 1.20 -15.49
CA ARG A 8 14.88 1.80 -15.04
C ARG A 8 13.63 0.98 -15.41
N ARG A 9 13.63 0.29 -16.56
CA ARG A 9 12.53 -0.59 -16.97
C ARG A 9 12.49 -1.87 -16.14
N MET A 10 13.65 -2.47 -15.87
CA MET A 10 13.74 -3.65 -15.00
C MET A 10 13.31 -3.32 -13.56
N GLU A 11 13.74 -2.19 -13.00
CA GLU A 11 13.30 -1.72 -11.68
C GLU A 11 11.77 -1.53 -11.63
N ALA A 12 11.17 -1.02 -12.71
CA ALA A 12 9.72 -0.83 -12.80
C ALA A 12 8.95 -2.15 -12.83
N ASP A 13 9.42 -3.12 -13.62
CA ASP A 13 8.78 -4.43 -13.75
C ASP A 13 8.95 -5.28 -12.50
N GLU A 14 10.12 -5.24 -11.86
CA GLU A 14 10.38 -5.93 -10.60
C GLU A 14 9.53 -5.34 -9.46
N PHE A 15 9.43 -4.02 -9.39
CA PHE A 15 8.53 -3.34 -8.45
C PHE A 15 7.07 -3.73 -8.67
N ARG A 16 6.62 -3.79 -9.93
CA ARG A 16 5.25 -4.20 -10.25
C ARG A 16 4.99 -5.66 -9.88
N ARG A 17 5.96 -6.55 -10.10
CA ARG A 17 5.82 -7.98 -9.87
C ARG A 17 5.85 -8.35 -8.38
N VAL A 18 6.65 -7.63 -7.59
CA VAL A 18 6.89 -7.99 -6.18
C VAL A 18 6.20 -7.01 -5.22
N PHE A 19 6.43 -5.71 -5.36
CA PHE A 19 5.89 -4.72 -4.41
C PHE A 19 4.38 -4.51 -4.58
N GLN A 20 3.85 -4.57 -5.79
CA GLN A 20 2.40 -4.39 -6.02
C GLN A 20 1.55 -5.46 -5.29
N PRO A 21 1.78 -6.78 -5.44
CA PRO A 21 1.00 -7.78 -4.73
C PRO A 21 1.20 -7.71 -3.22
N ILE A 22 2.42 -7.47 -2.73
CA ILE A 22 2.70 -7.31 -1.29
C ILE A 22 1.94 -6.12 -0.71
N SER A 23 1.99 -4.96 -1.38
CA SER A 23 1.26 -3.77 -0.93
C SER A 23 -0.26 -4.01 -0.90
N THR A 24 -0.78 -4.76 -1.86
CA THR A 24 -2.21 -5.10 -1.94
C THR A 24 -2.61 -6.02 -0.79
N LEU A 25 -1.80 -7.03 -0.50
CA LEU A 25 -2.00 -7.95 0.64
C LEU A 25 -1.99 -7.18 1.97
N ILE A 26 -1.03 -6.28 2.17
CA ILE A 26 -0.95 -5.43 3.37
C ILE A 26 -2.21 -4.56 3.51
N GLY A 27 -2.70 -4.01 2.39
CA GLY A 27 -3.96 -3.25 2.38
C GLY A 27 -5.18 -4.07 2.77
N ILE A 28 -5.29 -5.30 2.26
CA ILE A 28 -6.38 -6.23 2.62
C ILE A 28 -6.31 -6.59 4.10
N VAL A 29 -5.12 -6.89 4.63
CA VAL A 29 -4.94 -7.18 6.05
C VAL A 29 -5.29 -5.96 6.91
N GLY A 30 -4.88 -4.76 6.50
CA GLY A 30 -5.25 -3.51 7.16
C GLY A 30 -6.76 -3.28 7.19
N LEU A 31 -7.45 -3.54 6.07
CA LEU A 31 -8.92 -3.47 5.98
C LEU A 31 -9.58 -4.44 6.94
N LEU A 32 -9.12 -5.69 7.00
CA LEU A 32 -9.67 -6.71 7.90
C LEU A 32 -9.51 -6.31 9.37
N ILE A 33 -8.33 -5.81 9.77
CA ILE A 33 -8.07 -5.33 11.13
C ILE A 33 -8.96 -4.13 11.46
N PHE A 34 -9.12 -3.21 10.51
CA PHE A 34 -9.97 -2.03 10.69
C PHE A 34 -11.46 -2.41 10.86
N VAL A 35 -11.97 -3.31 10.02
CA VAL A 35 -13.34 -3.83 10.11
C VAL A 35 -13.54 -4.55 11.45
N TRP A 36 -12.59 -5.39 11.86
CA TRP A 36 -12.63 -6.08 13.15
C TRP A 36 -12.67 -5.10 14.33
N ALA A 37 -11.84 -4.04 14.29
CA ALA A 37 -11.83 -3.01 15.31
C ALA A 37 -13.15 -2.21 15.37
N ILE A 38 -13.79 -1.97 14.23
CA ILE A 38 -15.11 -1.33 14.17
C ILE A 38 -16.18 -2.23 14.77
N ILE A 39 -16.20 -3.51 14.41
CA ILE A 39 -17.18 -4.48 14.94
C ILE A 39 -17.06 -4.56 16.47
N GLY A 40 -15.83 -4.74 16.99
CA GLY A 40 -15.61 -4.78 18.44
C GLY A 40 -16.04 -3.49 19.16
N LYS A 41 -15.90 -2.33 18.51
CA LYS A 41 -16.38 -1.04 19.04
C LYS A 41 -17.92 -0.95 19.04
N VAL A 42 -18.59 -1.49 18.03
CA VAL A 42 -20.07 -1.50 17.91
C VAL A 42 -20.69 -2.49 18.87
N GLU A 43 -20.06 -3.66 19.09
CA GLU A 43 -20.53 -4.69 20.03
C GLU A 43 -20.34 -4.30 21.50
N GLY A 44 -19.77 -3.12 21.79
CA GLY A 44 -19.53 -2.67 23.16
C GLY A 44 -18.49 -3.51 23.90
N GLN A 45 -17.70 -4.33 23.19
CA GLN A 45 -16.52 -4.99 23.74
C GLN A 45 -15.52 -3.88 24.10
N GLY A 46 -15.53 -3.49 25.38
CA GLY A 46 -14.60 -2.56 26.01
C GLY A 46 -13.19 -3.11 26.10
N SER A 47 -12.64 -3.57 24.98
CA SER A 47 -11.27 -4.02 24.87
C SER A 47 -10.39 -2.78 24.77
N GLY A 48 -9.61 -2.47 25.82
CA GLY A 48 -8.66 -1.36 25.85
C GLY A 48 -7.71 -1.33 24.63
N SER A 49 -7.50 -2.48 23.97
CA SER A 49 -6.75 -2.63 22.72
C SER A 49 -7.47 -2.14 21.45
N GLY A 50 -8.76 -1.76 21.51
CA GLY A 50 -9.53 -1.33 20.34
C GLY A 50 -8.99 -0.06 19.68
N LYS A 51 -8.42 0.86 20.46
CA LYS A 51 -7.76 2.08 19.94
C LYS A 51 -6.46 1.75 19.18
N GLU A 52 -5.68 0.81 19.69
CA GLU A 52 -4.42 0.37 19.08
C GLU A 52 -4.69 -0.40 17.77
N LEU A 53 -5.66 -1.31 17.78
CA LEU A 53 -6.08 -2.05 16.59
C LEU A 53 -6.66 -1.12 15.51
N PHE A 54 -7.42 -0.10 15.90
CA PHE A 54 -7.94 0.90 14.96
C PHE A 54 -6.80 1.71 14.32
N GLY A 55 -5.83 2.15 15.12
CA GLY A 55 -4.64 2.85 14.63
C GLY A 55 -3.76 1.98 13.72
N ALA A 56 -3.56 0.72 14.10
CA ALA A 56 -2.82 -0.26 13.29
C ALA A 56 -3.54 -0.54 11.96
N GLY A 57 -4.87 -0.69 11.98
CA GLY A 57 -5.69 -0.86 10.78
C GLY A 57 -5.55 0.33 9.82
N ILE A 58 -5.67 1.57 10.31
CA ILE A 58 -5.46 2.78 9.50
C ILE A 58 -4.05 2.83 8.94
N THR A 59 -3.03 2.52 9.74
CA THR A 59 -1.63 2.55 9.32
C THR A 59 -1.36 1.53 8.22
N LEU A 60 -1.87 0.31 8.36
CA LEU A 60 -1.74 -0.73 7.35
C LEU A 60 -2.53 -0.40 6.07
N MET A 61 -3.73 0.19 6.18
CA MET A 61 -4.50 0.68 5.02
C MET A 61 -3.81 1.86 4.32
N SER A 62 -3.02 2.65 5.04
CA SER A 62 -2.24 3.75 4.45
C SER A 62 -1.06 3.24 3.61
N PHE A 63 -0.56 2.03 3.88
CA PHE A 63 0.61 1.48 3.20
C PHE A 63 0.43 1.32 1.67
N PRO A 64 -0.66 0.74 1.14
CA PRO A 64 -0.94 0.75 -0.30
C PRO A 64 -1.01 2.16 -0.90
N ILE A 65 -1.57 3.12 -0.16
CA ILE A 65 -1.68 4.51 -0.59
C ILE A 65 -0.29 5.15 -0.67
N LEU A 66 0.57 4.93 0.32
CA LEU A 66 1.96 5.39 0.32
C LEU A 66 2.77 4.76 -0.82
N VAL A 67 2.57 3.47 -1.11
CA VAL A 67 3.19 2.80 -2.26
C VAL A 67 2.70 3.41 -3.59
N LEU A 68 1.42 3.78 -3.67
CA LEU A 68 0.85 4.45 -4.85
C LEU A 68 1.40 5.88 -5.00
N LEU A 69 1.51 6.64 -3.92
CA LEU A 69 2.14 7.97 -3.91
C LEU A 69 3.63 7.89 -4.25
N PHE A 70 4.36 6.90 -3.72
CA PHE A 70 5.74 6.63 -4.08
C PHE A 70 5.87 6.34 -5.58
N ARG A 71 4.96 5.51 -6.13
CA ARG A 71 4.88 5.22 -7.57
C ARG A 71 4.60 6.48 -8.40
N LEU A 72 3.72 7.36 -7.94
CA LEU A 72 3.46 8.65 -8.58
C LEU A 72 4.69 9.57 -8.54
N SER A 73 5.34 9.70 -7.38
CA SER A 73 6.52 10.57 -7.17
C SER A 73 7.74 10.14 -8.01
N ARG A 74 7.98 8.83 -8.13
CA ARG A 74 9.04 8.24 -8.97
C ARG A 74 8.77 8.36 -10.47
N GLY A 75 7.60 8.88 -10.86
CA GLY A 75 7.26 9.09 -12.25
C GLY A 75 7.09 7.78 -13.02
N HIS A 76 6.66 6.68 -12.39
CA HIS A 76 6.25 5.47 -13.15
C HIS A 76 5.07 5.74 -14.11
N PHE A 77 4.37 6.87 -13.94
CA PHE A 77 3.38 7.39 -14.88
C PHE A 77 3.93 8.39 -15.91
N ARG A 78 5.20 8.79 -15.83
CA ARG A 78 5.93 9.32 -16.98
C ARG A 78 6.21 8.15 -17.92
N LYS A 79 5.14 7.67 -18.56
CA LYS A 79 5.19 7.43 -19.99
C LYS A 79 5.89 8.67 -20.54
N ASP A 80 7.10 8.50 -21.05
CA ASP A 80 7.53 9.39 -22.13
C ASP A 80 6.31 9.48 -23.05
N LEU A 81 5.71 10.67 -22.99
CA LEU A 81 4.63 11.17 -23.80
C LEU A 81 4.89 10.69 -25.22
N HIS A 82 3.88 10.11 -25.87
CA HIS A 82 3.77 9.95 -27.32
C HIS A 82 4.81 10.75 -28.13
N ARG A 83 5.94 10.13 -28.50
CA ARG A 83 6.66 10.35 -29.77
C ARG A 83 7.80 9.35 -29.94
#